data_AF-A0A401XIX4-F1
#
_entry.id   AF-A0A401XIX4-F1
#
_cell.length_a   1.000
_cell.length_b   1.000
_cell.length_c   1.000
_cell.angle_alpha   90.00
_cell.angle_beta   90.00
_cell.angle_gamma   90.00
#
_symmetry.space_group_name_H-M   'P 1'
#
loop_
_entity.id
_entity.type
_entity.pdbx_description
1 polymer ?
#
loop_
_entity_poly.entity_id
_entity_poly.type
_entity_poly.pdbx_seq_one_letter_code
_entity_poly.pdbx_strand_id
1 'polypeptide(L)'
;MGKTLRRIRTHRKAKQTINSLYDNDSYCLIIHFSCENFYNTKDVKTPRVTSIAVRYLNSAQTKSFSIHKVAELNQIPIHEINQNYDQLEKEMLNEFYEFVEEHKHYKWIHWNMRNINYGFEALEQRAKIFGVKTFDIKVENKFDLARLLIDKYGENYSSHPRLNSIMQMNKISPKHWLNGDEEATAFENMEYVKLHQSTLAKVDVLENILN
;
A
#
# COMPACT_ATOMS: atom_id res chain seq x y z
N MET A 1 -18.47 -16.86 27.65
CA MET A 1 -18.49 -17.31 26.23
C MET A 1 -17.18 -18.02 25.94
N GLY A 2 -17.17 -19.31 25.60
CA GLY A 2 -15.93 -20.09 25.44
C GLY A 2 -15.03 -19.62 24.27
N LYS A 3 -13.71 -19.77 24.42
CA LYS A 3 -12.68 -19.38 23.42
C LYS A 3 -12.98 -19.93 22.01
N THR A 4 -13.52 -21.14 21.92
CA THR A 4 -13.90 -21.80 20.65
C THR A 4 -15.05 -21.08 19.94
N LEU A 5 -16.11 -20.72 20.66
CA LEU A 5 -17.26 -20.00 20.08
C LEU A 5 -16.85 -18.63 19.55
N ARG A 6 -15.95 -17.94 20.26
CA ARG A 6 -15.38 -16.66 19.78
C ARG A 6 -14.61 -16.86 18.47
N ARG A 7 -13.75 -17.88 18.38
CA ARG A 7 -12.98 -18.18 17.15
C ARG A 7 -13.90 -18.48 15.96
N ILE A 8 -14.95 -19.28 16.15
CA ILE A 8 -15.92 -19.58 15.08
C ILE A 8 -16.61 -18.30 14.61
N ARG A 9 -17.01 -17.41 15.53
CA ARG A 9 -17.64 -16.13 15.19
C ARG A 9 -16.69 -15.20 14.42
N THR A 10 -15.43 -15.10 14.86
CA THR A 10 -14.39 -14.31 14.18
C THR A 10 -14.14 -14.82 12.76
N HIS A 11 -13.97 -16.13 12.59
CA HIS A 11 -13.82 -16.76 11.28
C HIS A 11 -14.99 -16.44 10.34
N ARG A 12 -16.23 -16.63 10.82
CA ARG A 12 -17.44 -16.35 10.02
C ARG A 12 -17.52 -14.89 9.61
N LYS A 13 -17.22 -13.96 10.53
CA LYS A 13 -17.21 -12.52 10.24
C LYS A 13 -16.17 -12.18 9.18
N ALA A 14 -14.94 -12.67 9.30
CA ALA A 14 -13.89 -12.43 8.31
C ALA A 14 -14.27 -12.96 6.92
N LYS A 15 -14.84 -14.18 6.86
CA LYS A 15 -15.34 -14.75 5.60
C LYS A 15 -16.44 -13.87 4.97
N GLN A 16 -17.40 -13.41 5.77
CA GLN A 16 -18.46 -12.52 5.29
C GLN A 16 -17.91 -11.19 4.80
N THR A 17 -16.94 -10.60 5.52
CA THR A 17 -16.29 -9.36 5.09
C THR A 17 -15.59 -9.54 3.75
N ILE A 18 -14.78 -10.59 3.58
CA ILE A 18 -14.08 -10.85 2.31
C ILE A 18 -15.09 -11.05 1.17
N ASN A 19 -16.13 -11.86 1.38
CA ASN A 19 -17.19 -12.05 0.37
C ASN A 19 -17.85 -10.71 -0.01
N SER A 20 -18.13 -9.84 0.97
CA SER A 20 -18.73 -8.53 0.70
C SER A 20 -17.84 -7.56 -0.06
N LEU A 21 -16.52 -7.77 -0.08
CA LEU A 21 -15.59 -7.03 -0.93
C LEU A 21 -15.79 -7.46 -2.39
N TYR A 22 -15.89 -8.75 -2.66
CA TYR A 22 -16.19 -9.29 -4.00
C TYR A 22 -17.59 -8.93 -4.49
N ASP A 23 -18.60 -9.05 -3.63
CA ASP A 23 -19.98 -8.70 -3.99
C ASP A 23 -20.15 -7.22 -4.36
N ASN A 24 -19.17 -6.37 -3.99
CA ASN A 24 -19.14 -4.93 -4.30
C ASN A 24 -17.78 -4.52 -4.90
N ASP A 25 -17.19 -5.37 -5.73
CA ASP A 25 -15.85 -5.20 -6.31
C ASP A 25 -15.66 -3.84 -7.03
N SER A 26 -16.72 -3.32 -7.63
CA SER A 26 -16.73 -2.06 -8.39
C SER A 26 -16.52 -0.82 -7.51
N TYR A 27 -16.63 -0.97 -6.19
CA TYR A 27 -16.32 0.06 -5.19
C TYR A 27 -15.16 -0.34 -4.29
N CYS A 28 -14.29 -1.26 -4.73
CA CYS A 28 -13.14 -1.73 -3.98
C CYS A 28 -11.83 -1.35 -4.66
N LEU A 29 -10.90 -0.83 -3.86
CA LEU A 29 -9.56 -0.41 -4.26
C LEU A 29 -8.54 -1.16 -3.42
N ILE A 30 -7.47 -1.65 -4.04
CA ILE A 30 -6.30 -2.20 -3.36
C ILE A 30 -5.19 -1.17 -3.40
N ILE A 31 -4.64 -0.78 -2.25
CA ILE A 31 -3.56 0.21 -2.15
C ILE A 31 -2.29 -0.38 -1.55
N HIS A 32 -1.16 0.04 -2.10
CA HIS A 32 0.14 -0.10 -1.48
C HIS A 32 1.02 1.11 -1.81
N PHE A 33 1.97 1.43 -0.94
CA PHE A 33 3.00 2.44 -1.23
C PHE A 33 4.37 1.98 -0.77
N SER A 34 5.39 2.42 -1.50
CA SER A 34 6.79 2.32 -1.14
C SER A 34 7.33 3.67 -0.65
N CYS A 35 8.31 3.62 0.22
CA CYS A 35 8.95 4.79 0.82
C CYS A 35 10.44 4.53 1.03
N GLU A 36 11.18 5.57 1.43
CA GLU A 36 12.54 5.39 1.94
C GLU A 36 12.53 4.45 3.16
N ASN A 37 13.69 3.85 3.46
CA ASN A 37 13.79 2.86 4.51
C ASN A 37 13.27 3.39 5.86
N PHE A 38 12.28 2.72 6.43
CA PHE A 38 11.67 3.09 7.71
C PHE A 38 12.33 2.44 8.94
N TYR A 39 13.21 1.43 8.75
CA TYR A 39 13.90 0.75 9.86
C TYR A 39 15.24 1.40 10.24
N ASN A 40 15.78 2.27 9.40
CA ASN A 40 17.14 2.81 9.56
C ASN A 40 17.23 4.33 9.33
N THR A 41 16.17 5.08 9.65
CA THR A 41 16.24 6.53 9.62
C THR A 41 17.08 7.02 10.81
N LYS A 42 18.28 7.51 10.54
CA LYS A 42 19.07 8.27 11.52
C LYS A 42 18.35 9.53 12.00
N ASP A 43 17.37 10.00 11.21
CA ASP A 43 16.48 11.12 11.50
C ASP A 43 15.12 10.64 12.03
N VAL A 44 14.53 11.37 12.98
CA VAL A 44 13.19 11.15 13.55
C VAL A 44 12.07 11.63 12.58
N LYS A 45 12.28 11.50 11.27
CA LYS A 45 11.38 12.02 10.23
C LYS A 45 10.54 10.91 9.62
N THR A 46 9.33 11.24 9.19
CA THR A 46 8.46 10.33 8.44
C THR A 46 9.09 10.04 7.07
N PRO A 47 9.23 8.75 6.70
CA PRO A 47 9.84 8.34 5.45
C PRO A 47 9.23 9.01 4.21
N ARG A 48 10.08 9.54 3.33
CA ARG A 48 9.75 10.00 1.96
C ARG A 48 9.04 8.91 1.16
N VAL A 49 7.91 9.27 0.54
CA VAL A 49 7.15 8.36 -0.33
C VAL A 49 7.77 8.35 -1.72
N THR A 50 7.94 7.18 -2.31
CA THR A 50 8.55 7.01 -3.64
C THR A 50 7.53 6.68 -4.72
N SER A 51 6.53 5.88 -4.36
CA SER A 51 5.50 5.41 -5.28
C SER A 51 4.29 4.90 -4.50
N ILE A 52 3.10 5.17 -5.01
CA ILE A 52 1.79 4.71 -4.53
C ILE A 52 1.09 4.04 -5.71
N ALA A 53 0.57 2.83 -5.49
CA ALA A 53 -0.24 2.11 -6.46
C ALA A 53 -1.64 1.87 -5.88
N VAL A 54 -2.67 2.13 -6.68
CA VAL A 54 -4.06 1.86 -6.36
C VAL A 54 -4.70 1.08 -7.50
N ARG A 55 -5.17 -0.13 -7.21
CA ARG A 55 -5.74 -1.06 -8.19
C ARG A 55 -7.24 -1.23 -7.97
N TYR A 56 -8.02 -1.09 -9.03
CA TYR A 56 -9.46 -1.37 -9.01
C TYR A 56 -9.70 -2.89 -9.00
N LEU A 57 -10.42 -3.37 -7.99
CA LEU A 57 -10.65 -4.82 -7.81
C LEU A 57 -11.46 -5.43 -8.96
N ASN A 58 -12.43 -4.71 -9.52
CA ASN A 58 -13.32 -5.24 -10.57
C ASN A 58 -12.68 -5.32 -11.97
N SER A 59 -11.71 -4.46 -12.26
CA SER A 59 -11.23 -4.24 -13.63
C SER A 59 -9.74 -4.51 -13.81
N ALA A 60 -9.03 -4.80 -12.71
CA ALA A 60 -7.58 -4.99 -12.73
C ALA A 60 -6.80 -3.76 -13.23
N GLN A 61 -7.43 -2.60 -13.40
CA GLN A 61 -6.76 -1.36 -13.78
C GLN A 61 -6.04 -0.78 -12.57
N THR A 62 -4.83 -0.29 -12.78
CA THR A 62 -4.01 0.32 -11.73
C THR A 62 -3.75 1.79 -12.05
N LYS A 63 -4.07 2.66 -11.10
CA LYS A 63 -3.61 4.04 -11.05
C LYS A 63 -2.38 4.11 -10.17
N SER A 64 -1.38 4.88 -10.59
CA SER A 64 -0.13 4.96 -9.87
C SER A 64 0.44 6.37 -9.88
N PHE A 65 1.03 6.72 -8.74
CA PHE A 65 1.58 8.03 -8.43
C PHE A 65 3.02 7.77 -7.99
N SER A 66 4.00 8.36 -8.66
CA SER A 66 5.40 8.03 -8.38
C SER A 66 6.32 9.17 -8.74
N ILE A 67 7.41 9.31 -7.99
CA ILE A 67 8.39 10.38 -8.16
C ILE A 67 8.96 10.42 -9.58
N HIS A 68 9.30 9.27 -10.17
CA HIS A 68 9.85 9.24 -11.53
C HIS A 68 8.86 9.73 -12.60
N LYS A 69 7.56 9.41 -12.47
CA LYS A 69 6.49 9.87 -13.38
C LYS A 69 6.33 11.39 -13.30
N VAL A 70 6.33 11.95 -12.08
CA VAL A 70 6.26 13.41 -11.89
C VAL A 70 7.52 14.09 -12.43
N ALA A 71 8.70 13.50 -12.19
CA ALA A 71 9.95 14.01 -12.73
C ALA A 71 9.95 14.03 -14.26
N GLU A 72 9.44 12.97 -14.90
CA GLU A 72 9.28 12.90 -16.36
C GLU A 72 8.35 14.01 -16.89
N LEU A 73 7.19 14.22 -16.25
CA LEU A 73 6.26 15.29 -16.61
C LEU A 73 6.89 16.68 -16.48
N ASN A 74 7.73 16.87 -15.46
CA ASN A 74 8.44 18.12 -15.21
C ASN A 74 9.76 18.24 -16.00
N GLN A 75 10.08 17.28 -16.86
CA GLN A 75 11.32 17.22 -17.63
C GLN A 75 12.59 17.25 -16.76
N ILE A 76 12.50 16.73 -15.53
CA ILE A 76 13.60 16.63 -14.58
C ILE A 76 14.34 15.30 -14.83
N PRO A 77 15.63 15.32 -15.18
CA PRO A 77 16.44 14.12 -15.34
C PRO A 77 16.51 13.29 -14.05
N ILE A 78 16.63 11.96 -14.19
CA ILE A 78 16.67 11.02 -13.04
C ILE A 78 17.73 11.41 -11.99
N HIS A 79 18.90 11.87 -12.44
CA HIS A 79 20.01 12.25 -11.55
C HIS A 79 19.75 13.54 -10.75
N GLU A 80 18.75 14.35 -11.14
CA GLU A 80 18.33 15.57 -10.45
C GLU A 80 17.12 15.36 -9.53
N ILE A 81 16.51 14.17 -9.54
CA ILE A 81 15.33 13.85 -8.70
C ILE A 81 15.62 14.12 -7.22
N ASN A 82 16.79 13.74 -6.72
CA ASN A 82 17.14 13.94 -5.30
C ASN A 82 17.20 15.41 -4.89
N GLN A 83 17.60 16.29 -5.81
CA GLN A 83 17.68 17.74 -5.54
C GLN A 83 16.29 18.38 -5.54
N ASN A 84 15.35 17.78 -6.26
CA ASN A 84 13.97 18.28 -6.42
C ASN A 84 12.95 17.42 -5.67
N TYR A 85 13.39 16.51 -4.79
CA TYR A 85 12.55 15.43 -4.28
C TYR A 85 11.30 15.93 -3.55
N ASP A 86 11.46 16.93 -2.69
CA ASP A 86 10.34 17.46 -1.90
C ASP A 86 9.27 18.11 -2.79
N GLN A 87 9.67 18.76 -3.89
CA GLN A 87 8.74 19.33 -4.87
C GLN A 87 8.02 18.21 -5.65
N LEU A 88 8.77 17.20 -6.10
CA LEU A 88 8.21 16.05 -6.81
C LEU A 88 7.22 15.25 -5.94
N GLU A 89 7.56 15.03 -4.67
CA GLU A 89 6.71 14.33 -3.72
C GLU A 89 5.45 15.13 -3.41
N LYS A 90 5.56 16.46 -3.26
CA LYS A 90 4.39 17.33 -3.08
C LYS A 90 3.41 17.20 -4.24
N GLU A 91 3.88 17.26 -5.47
CA GLU A 91 3.04 17.14 -6.67
C GLU A 91 2.42 15.74 -6.80
N MET A 92 3.21 14.69 -6.56
CA MET A 92 2.72 13.30 -6.52
C MET A 92 1.62 13.11 -5.48
N LEU A 93 1.81 13.64 -4.27
CA LEU A 93 0.84 13.56 -3.19
C LEU A 93 -0.41 14.37 -3.50
N ASN A 94 -0.29 15.52 -4.19
CA ASN A 94 -1.44 16.28 -4.64
C ASN A 94 -2.30 15.47 -5.62
N GLU A 95 -1.69 14.87 -6.65
CA GLU A 95 -2.39 13.98 -7.61
C GLU A 95 -3.05 12.79 -6.88
N PHE A 96 -2.36 12.20 -5.90
CA PHE A 96 -2.91 11.10 -5.10
C PHE A 96 -4.12 11.53 -4.26
N TYR A 97 -4.07 12.68 -3.58
CA TYR A 97 -5.16 13.11 -2.72
C TYR A 97 -6.38 13.61 -3.50
N GLU A 98 -6.20 14.15 -4.71
CA GLU A 98 -7.31 14.39 -5.65
C GLU A 98 -8.03 13.08 -5.98
N PHE A 99 -7.28 12.01 -6.27
CA PHE A 99 -7.86 10.68 -6.47
C PHE A 99 -8.58 10.16 -5.21
N VAL A 100 -8.02 10.39 -4.01
CA VAL A 100 -8.66 10.00 -2.74
C VAL A 100 -9.98 10.75 -2.53
N GLU A 101 -10.08 12.03 -2.88
CA GLU A 101 -11.31 12.82 -2.74
C GLU A 101 -12.49 12.17 -3.47
N GLU A 102 -12.26 11.74 -4.71
CA GLU A 102 -13.24 11.08 -5.57
C GLU A 102 -13.64 9.69 -5.06
N HIS A 103 -12.74 9.00 -4.36
CA HIS A 103 -12.89 7.60 -3.94
C HIS A 103 -12.97 7.39 -2.42
N LYS A 104 -13.18 8.45 -1.63
CA LYS A 104 -13.22 8.38 -0.15
C LYS A 104 -14.30 7.44 0.41
N HIS A 105 -15.35 7.18 -0.37
CA HIS A 105 -16.45 6.27 -0.02
C HIS A 105 -16.22 4.81 -0.46
N TYR A 106 -15.15 4.53 -1.21
CA TYR A 106 -14.80 3.19 -1.64
C TYR A 106 -14.21 2.39 -0.47
N LYS A 107 -14.17 1.06 -0.62
CA LYS A 107 -13.50 0.15 0.31
C LYS A 107 -12.03 0.02 -0.08
N TRP A 108 -11.13 0.44 0.80
CA TRP A 108 -9.68 0.46 0.61
C TRP A 108 -9.04 -0.75 1.28
N ILE A 109 -8.66 -1.73 0.49
CA ILE A 109 -7.98 -2.96 0.91
C ILE A 109 -6.47 -2.68 0.93
N HIS A 110 -5.82 -3.01 2.04
CA HIS A 110 -4.41 -2.72 2.25
C HIS A 110 -3.71 -3.82 3.05
N TRP A 111 -2.38 -3.75 3.10
CA TRP A 111 -1.56 -4.66 3.89
C TRP A 111 -0.78 -3.90 4.96
N ASN A 112 -1.14 -4.07 6.24
CA ASN A 112 -0.46 -3.47 7.40
C ASN A 112 -0.31 -1.92 7.40
N MET A 113 -0.93 -1.20 6.48
CA MET A 113 -1.02 0.28 6.47
C MET A 113 -1.91 0.82 7.62
N ARG A 114 -1.39 0.86 8.85
CA ARG A 114 -2.20 1.01 10.08
C ARG A 114 -2.00 2.29 10.88
N ASN A 115 -0.88 2.98 10.70
CA ASN A 115 -0.50 4.08 11.61
C ASN A 115 0.49 5.04 10.95
N ILE A 116 0.91 6.03 11.73
CA ILE A 116 1.89 7.06 11.36
C ILE A 116 3.26 6.53 10.90
N ASN A 117 3.67 5.33 11.36
CA ASN A 117 4.94 4.74 10.94
C ASN A 117 4.85 4.15 9.53
N TYR A 118 3.70 3.55 9.21
CA TYR A 118 3.41 3.02 7.88
C TYR A 118 1.89 2.89 7.69
N GLY A 119 1.34 3.71 6.80
CA GLY A 119 -0.07 3.64 6.42
C GLY A 119 -0.65 4.97 5.93
N PHE A 120 -1.97 5.05 5.96
CA PHE A 120 -2.68 6.27 5.53
C PHE A 120 -2.25 7.51 6.33
N GLU A 121 -2.03 7.37 7.64
CA GLU A 121 -1.55 8.47 8.50
C GLU A 121 -0.13 8.93 8.10
N ALA A 122 0.74 8.00 7.67
CA ALA A 122 2.08 8.35 7.18
C ALA A 122 1.98 9.19 5.90
N LEU A 123 1.15 8.77 4.93
CA LEU A 123 0.88 9.53 3.71
C LEU A 123 0.27 10.91 4.02
N GLU A 124 -0.63 10.97 4.99
CA GLU A 124 -1.28 12.22 5.42
C GLU A 124 -0.28 13.18 6.05
N GLN A 125 0.61 12.67 6.90
CA GLN A 125 1.67 13.47 7.50
C GLN A 125 2.60 14.05 6.44
N ARG A 126 3.02 13.25 5.45
CA ARG A 126 3.85 13.73 4.33
C ARG A 126 3.15 14.82 3.54
N ALA A 127 1.87 14.65 3.22
CA ALA A 127 1.08 15.68 2.52
C ALA A 127 0.94 16.97 3.35
N LYS A 128 0.70 16.86 4.66
CA LYS A 128 0.60 18.02 5.57
C LYS A 128 1.90 18.81 5.65
N ILE A 129 3.07 18.15 5.65
CA ILE A 129 4.38 18.82 5.63
C ILE A 129 4.49 19.78 4.43
N PHE A 130 3.93 19.39 3.28
CA PHE A 130 3.97 20.18 2.04
C PHE A 130 2.75 21.09 1.81
N GLY A 131 1.83 21.14 2.77
CA GLY A 131 0.59 21.92 2.66
C GLY A 131 -0.39 21.39 1.61
N VAL A 132 -0.28 20.12 1.23
CA VAL A 132 -1.23 19.45 0.31
C VAL A 132 -2.55 19.22 1.04
N LYS A 133 -3.67 19.51 0.37
CA LYS A 133 -5.01 19.24 0.90
C LYS A 133 -5.22 17.73 1.01
N THR A 134 -5.48 17.23 2.21
CA THR A 134 -5.75 15.81 2.46
C THR A 134 -7.24 15.53 2.58
N PHE A 135 -7.62 14.28 2.32
CA PHE A 135 -8.98 13.80 2.48
C PHE A 135 -8.96 12.53 3.31
N ASP A 136 -9.86 12.44 4.28
CA ASP A 136 -9.92 11.28 5.16
C ASP A 136 -10.76 10.17 4.54
N ILE A 137 -10.18 8.97 4.53
CA ILE A 137 -10.88 7.72 4.27
C ILE A 137 -11.31 7.19 5.62
N LYS A 138 -12.62 7.06 5.84
CA LYS A 138 -13.13 6.60 7.13
C LYS A 138 -12.58 5.21 7.50
N VAL A 139 -12.39 4.95 8.79
CA VAL A 139 -11.80 3.69 9.27
C VAL A 139 -12.62 2.48 8.85
N GLU A 140 -13.96 2.59 8.81
CA GLU A 140 -14.86 1.53 8.33
C GLU A 140 -14.66 1.16 6.86
N ASN A 141 -14.03 2.03 6.08
CA ASN A 141 -13.69 1.81 4.68
C ASN A 141 -12.27 1.26 4.49
N LYS A 142 -11.46 1.13 5.56
CA LYS A 142 -10.09 0.61 5.51
C LYS A 142 -10.08 -0.87 5.93
N PHE A 143 -9.72 -1.75 4.99
CA PHE A 143 -9.73 -3.20 5.17
C PHE A 143 -8.30 -3.74 5.17
N ASP A 144 -7.80 -4.10 6.35
CA ASP A 144 -6.49 -4.73 6.49
C ASP A 144 -6.55 -6.22 6.15
N LEU A 145 -6.02 -6.60 5.00
CA LEU A 145 -6.02 -7.97 4.51
C LEU A 145 -5.25 -8.92 5.43
N ALA A 146 -4.11 -8.49 5.98
CA ALA A 146 -3.34 -9.32 6.91
C ALA A 146 -4.16 -9.63 8.18
N ARG A 147 -4.96 -8.66 8.67
CA ARG A 147 -5.85 -8.89 9.82
C ARG A 147 -7.03 -9.79 9.48
N LEU A 148 -7.64 -9.60 8.32
CA LEU A 148 -8.73 -10.47 7.84
C LEU A 148 -8.28 -11.92 7.70
N LEU A 149 -7.05 -12.16 7.25
CA LEU A 149 -6.48 -13.51 7.16
C LEU A 149 -6.21 -14.13 8.53
N ILE A 150 -5.75 -13.36 9.53
CA ILE A 150 -5.66 -13.84 10.92
C ILE A 150 -7.04 -14.25 11.43
N ASP A 151 -8.04 -13.40 11.21
CA ASP A 151 -9.39 -13.66 11.71
C ASP A 151 -10.02 -14.88 11.01
N LYS A 152 -9.69 -15.12 9.73
CA LYS A 152 -10.16 -16.26 8.94
C LYS A 152 -9.41 -17.57 9.28
N TYR A 153 -8.08 -17.56 9.30
CA TYR A 153 -7.27 -18.78 9.36
C TYR A 153 -6.59 -19.00 10.72
N GLY A 154 -6.51 -17.97 11.57
CA GLY A 154 -5.78 -17.96 12.84
C GLY A 154 -4.42 -17.29 12.72
N GLU A 155 -3.77 -17.01 13.85
CA GLU A 155 -2.50 -16.26 13.90
C GLU A 155 -1.34 -16.96 13.17
N ASN A 156 -1.38 -18.29 13.10
CA ASN A 156 -0.34 -19.14 12.50
C ASN A 156 -0.65 -19.52 11.03
N TYR A 157 -1.46 -18.73 10.33
CA TYR A 157 -1.83 -19.02 8.95
C TYR A 157 -0.65 -18.94 7.96
N SER A 158 0.43 -18.23 8.32
CA SER A 158 1.68 -18.15 7.57
C SER A 158 2.84 -17.84 8.52
N SER A 159 4.07 -18.20 8.13
CA SER A 159 5.28 -17.78 8.84
C SER A 159 5.58 -16.29 8.63
N HIS A 160 6.45 -15.70 9.45
CA HIS A 160 6.95 -14.33 9.23
C HIS A 160 8.18 -14.35 8.30
N PRO A 161 8.36 -13.35 7.41
CA PRO A 161 7.42 -12.29 7.04
C PRO A 161 6.20 -12.83 6.28
N ARG A 162 5.00 -12.44 6.73
CA ARG A 162 3.74 -13.08 6.31
C ARG A 162 3.44 -12.97 4.82
N LEU A 163 3.69 -11.81 4.23
CA LEU A 163 3.39 -11.59 2.82
C LEU A 163 4.22 -12.51 1.92
N ASN A 164 5.53 -12.56 2.14
CA ASN A 164 6.45 -13.46 1.43
C ASN A 164 6.10 -14.94 1.65
N SER A 165 5.76 -15.32 2.88
CA SER A 165 5.37 -16.69 3.23
C SER A 165 4.12 -17.14 2.46
N ILE A 166 3.09 -16.30 2.41
CA ILE A 166 1.84 -16.58 1.67
C ILE A 166 2.12 -16.70 0.17
N MET A 167 2.95 -15.82 -0.39
CA MET A 167 3.33 -15.91 -1.80
C MET A 167 4.00 -17.25 -2.12
N GLN A 168 4.92 -17.72 -1.27
CA GLN A 168 5.56 -19.03 -1.44
C GLN A 168 4.54 -20.18 -1.33
N MET A 169 3.67 -20.14 -0.32
CA MET A 169 2.62 -21.16 -0.12
C MET A 169 1.67 -21.26 -1.32
N ASN A 170 1.32 -20.12 -1.91
CA ASN A 170 0.41 -20.02 -3.04
C ASN A 170 1.11 -20.03 -4.41
N LYS A 171 2.45 -20.19 -4.45
CA LYS A 171 3.27 -20.19 -5.67
C LYS A 171 3.09 -18.91 -6.52
N ILE A 172 2.92 -17.77 -5.85
CA ILE A 172 2.85 -16.45 -6.46
C ILE A 172 4.28 -15.92 -6.64
N SER A 173 4.69 -15.69 -7.89
CA SER A 173 6.03 -15.22 -8.24
C SER A 173 5.96 -13.95 -9.09
N PRO A 174 5.96 -12.75 -8.48
CA PRO A 174 5.86 -11.49 -9.21
C PRO A 174 7.22 -11.13 -9.82
N LYS A 175 7.23 -10.74 -11.09
CA LYS A 175 8.46 -10.44 -11.84
C LYS A 175 9.32 -9.32 -11.22
N HIS A 176 8.67 -8.32 -10.65
CA HIS A 176 9.33 -7.10 -10.15
C HIS A 176 9.29 -6.96 -8.63
N TRP A 177 9.11 -8.08 -7.91
CA TRP A 177 9.02 -8.05 -6.46
C TRP A 177 10.34 -7.62 -5.80
N LEU A 178 10.27 -6.64 -4.91
CA LEU A 178 11.36 -6.31 -3.98
C LEU A 178 10.87 -6.50 -2.53
N ASN A 179 11.73 -7.00 -1.65
CA ASN A 179 11.51 -6.96 -0.20
C ASN A 179 11.96 -5.61 0.39
N GLY A 180 11.74 -5.39 1.68
CA GLY A 180 12.02 -4.10 2.32
C GLY A 180 13.49 -3.66 2.24
N ASP A 181 14.43 -4.61 2.35
CA ASP A 181 15.87 -4.30 2.24
C ASP A 181 16.24 -3.97 0.78
N GLU A 182 15.67 -4.70 -0.18
CA GLU A 182 15.86 -4.44 -1.61
C GLU A 182 15.26 -3.10 -2.05
N GLU A 183 14.11 -2.70 -1.48
CA GLU A 183 13.50 -1.39 -1.70
C GLU A 183 14.38 -0.27 -1.12
N ALA A 184 14.95 -0.47 0.06
CA ALA A 184 15.89 0.48 0.65
C ALA A 184 17.13 0.68 -0.24
N THR A 185 17.75 -0.41 -0.71
CA THR A 185 18.91 -0.34 -1.62
C THR A 185 18.54 0.31 -2.96
N ALA A 186 17.37 -0.02 -3.52
CA ALA A 186 16.90 0.59 -4.77
C ALA A 186 16.70 2.11 -4.62
N PHE A 187 16.24 2.57 -3.45
CA PHE A 187 16.11 4.00 -3.15
C PHE A 187 17.47 4.69 -3.09
N GLU A 188 18.42 4.13 -2.35
CA GLU A 188 19.79 4.67 -2.22
C GLU A 188 20.49 4.77 -3.59
N ASN A 189 20.24 3.81 -4.48
CA ASN A 189 20.79 3.77 -5.83
C ASN A 189 19.98 4.59 -6.87
N MET A 190 18.97 5.35 -6.44
CA MET A 190 18.08 6.15 -7.32
C MET A 190 17.33 5.31 -8.39
N GLU A 191 17.08 4.03 -8.11
CA GLU A 191 16.37 3.09 -9.00
C GLU A 191 14.83 3.28 -8.91
N TYR A 192 14.34 4.51 -9.09
CA TYR A 192 12.92 4.85 -8.87
C TYR A 192 11.93 4.08 -9.76
N VAL A 193 12.34 3.73 -10.98
CA VAL A 193 11.53 2.89 -11.88
C VAL A 193 11.36 1.48 -11.31
N LYS A 194 12.41 0.93 -10.71
CA LYS A 194 12.40 -0.41 -10.10
C LYS A 194 11.52 -0.42 -8.84
N LEU A 195 11.62 0.62 -8.01
CA LEU A 195 10.74 0.83 -6.86
C LEU A 195 9.27 0.89 -7.29
N HIS A 196 8.98 1.66 -8.33
CA HIS A 196 7.62 1.76 -8.85
C HIS A 196 7.07 0.41 -9.35
N GLN A 197 7.87 -0.34 -10.12
CA GLN A 197 7.49 -1.68 -10.56
C GLN A 197 7.25 -2.64 -9.39
N SER A 198 8.03 -2.52 -8.31
CA SER A 198 7.76 -3.25 -7.05
C SER A 198 6.40 -2.87 -6.48
N THR A 199 6.09 -1.57 -6.35
CA THR A 199 4.80 -1.10 -5.82
C THR A 199 3.61 -1.66 -6.61
N LEU A 200 3.71 -1.67 -7.94
CA LEU A 200 2.69 -2.26 -8.82
C LEU A 200 2.54 -3.77 -8.57
N ALA A 201 3.67 -4.48 -8.47
CA ALA A 201 3.65 -5.91 -8.14
C ALA A 201 3.02 -6.19 -6.76
N LYS A 202 3.12 -5.27 -5.79
CA LYS A 202 2.48 -5.43 -4.47
C LYS A 202 0.96 -5.45 -4.58
N VAL A 203 0.34 -4.51 -5.28
CA VAL A 203 -1.12 -4.49 -5.40
C VAL A 203 -1.65 -5.68 -6.17
N ASP A 204 -0.91 -6.16 -7.18
CA ASP A 204 -1.24 -7.39 -7.91
C ASP A 204 -1.14 -8.64 -7.00
N VAL A 205 -0.11 -8.72 -6.13
CA VAL A 205 0.00 -9.80 -5.14
C VAL A 205 -1.14 -9.77 -4.14
N LEU A 206 -1.53 -8.59 -3.65
CA LEU A 206 -2.62 -8.47 -2.70
C LEU A 206 -3.96 -8.89 -3.29
N GLU A 207 -4.22 -8.58 -4.56
CA GLU A 207 -5.38 -9.10 -5.29
C GLU A 207 -5.35 -10.63 -5.36
N ASN A 208 -4.22 -11.21 -5.76
CA ASN A 208 -4.06 -12.66 -5.84
C ASN A 208 -4.23 -13.38 -4.49
N ILE A 209 -3.87 -12.73 -3.38
CA ILE A 209 -4.05 -13.27 -2.02
C ILE A 209 -5.51 -13.16 -1.55
N LEU A 210 -6.22 -12.14 -2.02
CA LEU A 210 -7.64 -11.99 -1.72
C LEU A 210 -8.47 -13.11 -2.38
N ASN A 211 -8.06 -13.52 -3.60
CA ASN A 211 -8.72 -14.52 -4.45
C ASN A 211 -8.64 -15.96 -3.92
#